data_AF-A0A382QEA4-F1
#
_entry.id   AF-A0A382QEA4-F1
#
_cell.length_a   1.000
_cell.length_b   1.000
_cell.length_c   1.000
_cell.angle_alpha   90.00
_cell.angle_beta   90.00
_cell.angle_gamma   90.00
#
_symmetry.space_group_name_H-M   'P 1'
#
loop_
_entity.id
_entity.type
_entity.pdbx_description
1 polymer ?
#
loop_
_entity_poly.entity_id
_entity_poly.type
_entity_poly.pdbx_seq_one_letter_code
_entity_poly.pdbx_strand_id
1 'polypeptide(L)'
;MFGVAAVFALIMGLPGMTQDNTMSFFITSAGPGDGANLGGLEGADGHCTMLAEAAGSSGKTWRAYLSTDGSAGTNARDRIGSGPWFNAAGVQIASSGDELHYSNAALTKETQLNENGEITNGRGDDPNRHDIL
;
A
#
# COMPACT_ATOMS: atom_id res chain seq x y z
N MET A 1 33.95 7.15 -58.12
CA MET A 1 34.05 7.62 -56.72
C MET A 1 32.72 8.28 -56.38
N PHE A 2 31.78 7.51 -55.81
CA PHE A 2 31.28 7.58 -54.42
C PHE A 2 30.46 8.86 -54.14
N GLY A 3 29.24 8.84 -53.60
CA GLY A 3 28.60 7.76 -52.85
C GLY A 3 27.12 8.04 -52.55
N VAL A 4 26.45 6.98 -52.11
CA VAL A 4 25.04 6.91 -51.74
C VAL A 4 24.84 7.57 -50.37
N ALA A 5 23.94 8.54 -50.26
CA ALA A 5 23.57 9.16 -48.99
C ALA A 5 22.52 8.28 -48.28
N ALA A 6 22.92 7.59 -47.22
CA ALA A 6 22.01 6.85 -46.35
C ALA A 6 21.47 7.78 -45.26
N VAL A 7 20.15 8.03 -45.28
CA VAL A 7 19.45 8.74 -44.21
C VAL A 7 19.18 7.75 -43.08
N PHE A 8 19.93 7.86 -41.99
CA PHE A 8 19.65 7.17 -40.73
C PHE A 8 18.54 7.90 -39.98
N ALA A 9 17.33 7.36 -40.00
CA ALA A 9 16.24 7.82 -39.13
C ALA A 9 16.46 7.27 -37.71
N LEU A 10 16.82 8.16 -36.78
CA LEU A 10 16.95 7.84 -35.36
C LEU A 10 15.54 7.79 -34.73
N ILE A 11 15.02 6.59 -34.49
CA ILE A 11 13.78 6.38 -33.74
C ILE A 11 14.12 6.60 -32.26
N MET A 12 13.81 7.78 -31.71
CA MET A 12 13.86 8.01 -30.26
C MET A 12 12.66 7.31 -29.63
N GLY A 13 12.90 6.20 -28.91
CA GLY A 13 11.88 5.55 -28.10
C GLY A 13 11.44 6.48 -26.96
N LEU A 14 10.15 6.77 -26.86
CA LEU A 14 9.57 7.48 -25.73
C LEU A 14 9.77 6.64 -24.46
N PRO A 15 10.12 7.23 -23.30
CA PRO A 15 10.11 6.50 -22.05
C PRO A 15 8.67 6.07 -21.76
N GLY A 16 8.43 4.75 -21.76
CA GLY A 16 7.17 4.21 -21.28
C GLY A 16 7.03 4.52 -19.79
N MET A 17 5.93 5.14 -19.38
CA MET A 17 5.56 5.21 -17.96
C MET A 17 5.29 3.78 -17.49
N THR A 18 6.25 3.17 -16.79
CA THR A 18 5.99 1.98 -15.98
C THR A 18 4.95 2.36 -14.92
N GLN A 19 3.81 1.66 -14.91
CA GLN A 19 2.85 1.76 -13.82
C GLN A 19 3.53 1.15 -12.59
N ASP A 20 3.83 1.98 -11.58
CA ASP A 20 4.38 1.51 -10.30
C ASP A 20 3.30 0.73 -9.56
N ASN A 21 3.38 -0.59 -9.65
CA ASN A 21 2.51 -1.53 -8.95
C ASN A 21 3.16 -2.14 -7.70
N THR A 22 4.25 -1.53 -7.21
CA THR A 22 4.89 -1.97 -5.97
C THR A 22 3.94 -1.80 -4.78
N MET A 23 4.05 -2.70 -3.81
CA MET A 23 3.15 -2.76 -2.66
C MET A 23 3.02 -1.41 -1.96
N SER A 24 1.78 -0.97 -1.78
CA SER A 24 1.42 0.28 -1.10
C SER A 24 0.18 0.13 -0.20
N PHE A 25 -0.34 -1.09 -0.07
CA PHE A 25 -1.42 -1.47 0.84
C PHE A 25 -1.15 -2.87 1.40
N PHE A 26 -1.38 -3.05 2.70
CA PHE A 26 -1.41 -4.36 3.34
C PHE A 26 -2.17 -4.28 4.66
N ILE A 27 -2.58 -5.44 5.18
CA ILE A 27 -3.04 -5.61 6.57
C ILE A 27 -1.90 -6.18 7.40
N THR A 28 -1.59 -5.61 8.56
CA THR A 28 -0.40 -6.08 9.32
C THR A 28 -0.48 -7.58 9.65
N SER A 29 0.59 -8.35 9.42
CA SER A 29 0.65 -9.77 9.82
C SER A 29 0.58 -9.97 11.35
N ALA A 30 1.02 -8.96 12.10
CA ALA A 30 0.98 -8.94 13.54
C ALA A 30 0.70 -7.55 14.10
N GLY A 31 -0.01 -7.53 15.23
CA GLY A 31 -0.08 -6.35 16.08
C GLY A 31 1.24 -6.11 16.82
N PRO A 32 1.36 -4.97 17.52
CA PRO A 32 2.59 -4.57 18.23
C PRO A 32 2.89 -5.43 19.48
N GLY A 33 1.97 -6.33 19.87
CA GLY A 33 2.11 -7.19 21.05
C GLY A 33 1.60 -6.58 22.36
N ASP A 34 1.20 -5.31 22.36
CA ASP A 34 0.60 -4.58 23.50
C ASP A 34 -0.82 -4.06 23.14
N GLY A 35 -1.58 -4.87 22.41
CA GLY A 35 -2.90 -4.49 21.89
C GLY A 35 -2.85 -3.26 20.99
N ALA A 36 -3.85 -2.37 21.12
CA ALA A 36 -3.91 -1.11 20.37
C ALA A 36 -3.01 0.02 20.94
N ASN A 37 -2.11 -0.27 21.88
CA ASN A 37 -1.21 0.71 22.48
C ASN A 37 -0.05 1.07 21.55
N LEU A 38 -0.35 1.77 20.46
CA LEU A 38 0.60 2.15 19.42
C LEU A 38 1.27 3.51 19.67
N GLY A 39 1.06 4.15 20.82
CA GLY A 39 1.63 5.48 21.08
C GLY A 39 1.05 6.59 20.19
N GLY A 40 -0.17 6.40 19.66
CA GLY A 40 -0.82 7.31 18.73
C GLY A 40 -0.45 7.05 17.27
N LEU A 41 -0.77 8.02 16.40
CA LEU A 41 -0.61 7.87 14.96
C LEU A 41 0.85 7.64 14.54
N GLU A 42 1.81 8.27 15.21
CA GLU A 42 3.23 8.13 14.89
C GLU A 42 3.74 6.71 15.14
N GLY A 43 3.42 6.10 16.28
CA GLY A 43 3.85 4.72 16.53
C GLY A 43 3.03 3.70 15.73
N ALA A 44 1.78 4.00 15.37
CA ALA A 44 1.02 3.20 14.41
C ALA A 44 1.68 3.21 13.01
N ASP A 45 2.07 4.39 12.52
CA ASP A 45 2.80 4.54 11.27
C ASP A 45 4.18 3.85 11.32
N GLY A 46 4.87 3.96 12.45
CA GLY A 46 6.14 3.28 12.70
C GLY A 46 6.02 1.77 12.67
N HIS A 47 4.93 1.20 13.22
CA HIS A 47 4.64 -0.23 13.15
C HIS A 47 4.44 -0.70 11.71
N CYS A 48 3.62 0.01 10.93
CA CYS A 48 3.44 -0.28 9.51
C CYS A 48 4.76 -0.18 8.72
N THR A 49 5.57 0.85 9.01
CA THR A 49 6.87 1.05 8.35
C THR A 49 7.80 -0.12 8.64
N MET A 50 7.94 -0.52 9.91
CA MET A 50 8.79 -1.62 10.34
C MET A 50 8.42 -2.94 9.65
N LEU A 51 7.13 -3.27 9.58
CA LEU A 51 6.66 -4.48 8.89
C LEU A 51 6.94 -4.43 7.39
N ALA A 52 6.60 -3.32 6.73
CA ALA A 52 6.82 -3.16 5.31
C ALA A 52 8.31 -3.25 4.92
N GLU A 53 9.19 -2.63 5.71
CA GLU A 53 10.64 -2.71 5.53
C GLU A 53 11.17 -4.14 5.74
N ALA A 54 10.66 -4.85 6.76
CA ALA A 54 10.99 -6.25 7.00
C ALA A 54 10.59 -7.16 5.83
N ALA A 55 9.49 -6.84 5.14
CA ALA A 55 9.06 -7.50 3.91
C ALA A 55 9.79 -7.03 2.64
N GLY A 56 10.75 -6.10 2.77
CA GLY A 56 11.57 -5.61 1.66
C GLY A 56 10.97 -4.44 0.88
N SER A 57 9.85 -3.86 1.33
CA SER A 57 9.33 -2.62 0.75
C SER A 57 10.08 -1.42 1.29
N SER A 58 10.66 -0.61 0.41
CA SER A 58 11.45 0.57 0.75
C SER A 58 11.06 1.77 -0.11
N GLY A 59 11.42 2.97 0.34
CA GLY A 59 11.19 4.21 -0.42
C GLY A 59 9.75 4.72 -0.43
N LYS A 60 8.86 4.14 0.38
CA LYS A 60 7.48 4.62 0.59
C LYS A 60 7.30 5.09 2.03
N THR A 61 6.40 6.05 2.22
CA THR A 61 5.95 6.46 3.55
C THR A 61 4.72 5.64 3.91
N TRP A 62 4.81 4.84 4.96
CA TRP A 62 3.71 4.01 5.44
C TRP A 62 2.90 4.75 6.51
N ARG A 63 1.58 4.66 6.40
CA ARG A 63 0.64 5.27 7.33
C ARG A 63 -0.36 4.23 7.76
N ALA A 64 -0.56 4.08 9.06
CA ALA A 64 -1.68 3.32 9.59
C ALA A 64 -2.98 4.05 9.25
N TYR A 65 -3.97 3.33 8.71
CA TYR A 65 -5.26 3.90 8.32
C TYR A 65 -6.16 4.13 9.54
N LEU A 66 -5.76 5.08 10.38
CA LEU A 66 -6.40 5.44 11.64
C LEU A 66 -6.67 6.94 11.69
N SER A 67 -7.81 7.30 12.27
CA SER A 67 -8.16 8.68 12.61
C SER A 67 -7.90 8.95 14.10
N THR A 68 -7.75 10.22 14.45
CA THR A 68 -7.84 10.68 15.85
C THR A 68 -9.08 11.55 16.03
N ASP A 69 -9.66 11.49 17.23
CA ASP A 69 -10.84 12.26 17.60
C ASP A 69 -10.48 13.62 18.21
N GLY A 70 -11.48 14.49 18.36
CA GLY A 70 -11.37 15.80 19.00
C GLY A 70 -11.36 16.97 18.01
N SER A 71 -11.34 18.20 18.53
CA SER A 71 -11.39 19.43 17.72
C SER A 71 -10.17 19.62 16.81
N ALA A 72 -9.05 18.96 17.12
CA ALA A 72 -7.84 18.89 16.31
C ALA A 72 -7.58 17.45 15.80
N GLY A 73 -8.62 16.61 15.78
CA GLY A 73 -8.56 15.25 15.26
C GLY A 73 -8.14 15.21 13.79
N THR A 74 -7.42 14.16 13.41
CA THR A 74 -6.93 13.96 12.04
C THR A 74 -7.68 12.82 11.39
N ASN A 75 -8.19 13.04 10.17
CA ASN A 75 -8.87 12.01 9.39
C ASN A 75 -7.83 11.09 8.71
N ALA A 76 -8.03 9.77 8.81
CA ALA A 76 -7.19 8.76 8.15
C ALA A 76 -7.05 9.01 6.63
N ARG A 77 -8.15 9.40 5.98
CA ARG A 77 -8.21 9.66 4.53
C ARG A 77 -7.27 10.78 4.10
N ASP A 78 -7.11 11.80 4.94
CA ASP A 78 -6.27 12.96 4.65
C ASP A 78 -4.77 12.69 4.88
N ARG A 79 -4.44 11.54 5.48
CA ARG A 79 -3.06 11.16 5.83
C ARG A 79 -2.40 10.27 4.78
N ILE A 80 -3.20 9.60 3.95
CA ILE A 80 -2.70 8.67 2.92
C ILE A 80 -2.55 9.38 1.57
N GLY A 81 -1.77 8.79 0.67
CA GLY A 81 -1.63 9.30 -0.71
C GLY A 81 -2.91 9.20 -1.52
N SER A 82 -2.90 9.67 -2.77
CA SER A 82 -4.09 9.64 -3.65
C SER A 82 -4.42 8.27 -4.24
N GLY A 83 -3.56 7.26 -4.05
CA GLY A 83 -3.58 6.02 -4.81
C GLY A 83 -2.86 6.15 -6.17
N PRO A 84 -2.86 5.10 -7.01
CA PRO A 84 -3.45 3.77 -6.77
C PRO A 84 -2.73 2.99 -5.67
N TRP A 85 -3.44 2.07 -5.02
CA TRP A 85 -2.86 1.15 -4.04
C TRP A 85 -2.82 -0.28 -4.56
N PHE A 86 -1.73 -0.97 -4.25
CA PHE A 86 -1.49 -2.35 -4.62
C PHE A 86 -1.11 -3.18 -3.41
N ASN A 87 -1.60 -4.42 -3.35
CA ASN A 87 -1.16 -5.38 -2.34
C ASN A 87 0.23 -5.96 -2.67
N ALA A 88 0.76 -6.81 -1.78
CA ALA A 88 2.04 -7.48 -1.95
C ALA A 88 2.15 -8.32 -3.25
N ALA A 89 1.02 -8.79 -3.81
CA ALA A 89 0.98 -9.52 -5.07
C ALA A 89 0.86 -8.61 -6.31
N GLY A 90 0.91 -7.28 -6.14
CA GLY A 90 0.76 -6.31 -7.22
C GLY A 90 -0.68 -6.18 -7.75
N VAL A 91 -1.67 -6.69 -7.02
CA VAL A 91 -3.09 -6.54 -7.37
C VAL A 91 -3.57 -5.18 -6.89
N GLN A 92 -4.23 -4.43 -7.77
CA GLN A 92 -4.79 -3.12 -7.43
C GLN A 92 -5.95 -3.28 -6.45
N ILE A 93 -5.86 -2.61 -5.30
CA ILE A 93 -6.88 -2.57 -4.26
C ILE A 93 -7.88 -1.46 -4.53
N ALA A 94 -7.38 -0.27 -4.88
CA ALA A 94 -8.19 0.87 -5.29
C ALA A 94 -7.35 1.82 -6.15
N SER A 95 -7.98 2.45 -7.14
CA SER A 95 -7.34 3.48 -7.97
C SER A 95 -7.27 4.85 -7.30
N SER A 96 -8.18 5.11 -6.35
CA SER A 96 -8.34 6.43 -5.71
C SER A 96 -8.97 6.32 -4.33
N GLY A 97 -8.79 7.34 -3.49
CA GLY A 97 -9.40 7.37 -2.16
C GLY A 97 -10.93 7.31 -2.19
N ASP A 98 -11.57 7.79 -3.26
CA ASP A 98 -13.00 7.60 -3.46
C ASP A 98 -13.34 6.12 -3.68
N GLU A 99 -12.58 5.43 -4.52
CA GLU A 99 -12.81 4.00 -4.75
C GLU A 99 -12.57 3.17 -3.47
N LEU A 100 -11.55 3.52 -2.69
CA LEU A 100 -11.25 2.86 -1.42
C LEU A 100 -12.42 2.93 -0.41
N HIS A 101 -13.30 3.93 -0.52
CA HIS A 101 -14.36 4.20 0.46
C HIS A 101 -15.80 4.08 -0.06
N TYR A 102 -16.03 4.15 -1.37
CA TYR A 102 -17.39 4.25 -1.92
C TYR A 102 -17.73 3.23 -3.01
N SER A 103 -16.75 2.68 -3.71
CA SER A 103 -16.98 1.69 -4.77
C SER A 103 -16.25 0.38 -4.50
N ASN A 104 -16.33 -0.55 -5.46
CA ASN A 104 -15.88 -1.93 -5.41
C ASN A 104 -14.36 -2.09 -5.28
N ALA A 105 -13.73 -1.43 -4.30
CA ALA A 105 -12.35 -1.69 -3.93
C ALA A 105 -12.19 -3.21 -3.81
N ALA A 106 -11.07 -3.73 -4.30
CA ALA A 106 -10.74 -5.13 -4.19
C ALA A 106 -10.32 -5.43 -2.74
N LEU A 107 -11.24 -5.22 -1.78
CA LEU A 107 -11.10 -5.50 -0.36
C LEU A 107 -11.84 -6.81 -0.04
N THR A 108 -11.40 -7.90 -0.66
CA THR A 108 -11.82 -9.25 -0.28
C THR A 108 -10.79 -9.85 0.67
N LYS A 109 -11.08 -11.03 1.23
CA LYS A 109 -10.13 -11.71 2.12
C LYS A 109 -8.86 -12.14 1.37
N GLU A 110 -9.01 -12.46 0.09
CA GLU A 110 -7.95 -12.96 -0.79
C GLU A 110 -7.02 -11.83 -1.28
N THR A 111 -7.50 -10.59 -1.27
CA THR A 111 -6.73 -9.43 -1.76
C THR A 111 -6.16 -8.59 -0.63
N GLN A 112 -6.76 -8.63 0.57
CA GLN A 112 -6.23 -8.00 1.79
C GLN A 112 -5.09 -8.83 2.39
N LEU A 113 -4.01 -8.92 1.64
CA LEU A 113 -2.79 -9.61 2.04
C LEU A 113 -2.00 -8.78 3.05
N ASN A 114 -1.20 -9.47 3.85
CA ASN A 114 -0.21 -8.84 4.69
C ASN A 114 1.03 -8.41 3.90
N GLU A 115 1.96 -7.75 4.58
CA GLU A 115 3.19 -7.24 3.98
C GLU A 115 4.03 -8.34 3.31
N ASN A 116 3.87 -9.60 3.74
CA ASN A 116 4.55 -10.77 3.19
C ASN A 116 3.77 -11.47 2.06
N GLY A 117 2.58 -10.96 1.70
CA GLY A 117 1.73 -11.55 0.67
C GLY A 117 0.87 -12.73 1.14
N GLU A 118 0.65 -12.86 2.44
CA GLU A 118 -0.15 -13.93 3.02
C GLU A 118 -1.51 -13.42 3.50
N ILE A 119 -2.48 -14.32 3.63
CA ILE A 119 -3.78 -14.00 4.24
C ILE A 119 -3.61 -13.98 5.76
N THR A 120 -3.96 -12.86 6.39
CA THR A 120 -4.03 -12.79 7.85
C THR A 120 -5.39 -13.30 8.34
N ASN A 121 -5.39 -14.19 9.34
CA ASN A 121 -6.61 -14.61 10.03
C ASN A 121 -7.37 -13.40 10.56
N GLY A 122 -8.68 -13.39 10.43
CA GLY A 122 -9.53 -12.31 10.94
C GLY A 122 -10.83 -12.84 11.51
N ARG A 123 -11.87 -11.99 11.48
CA ARG A 123 -13.19 -12.33 11.98
C ARG A 123 -13.68 -13.63 11.34
N GLY A 124 -13.92 -14.65 12.16
CA GLY A 124 -14.44 -15.95 11.74
C GLY A 124 -13.40 -17.05 11.57
N ASP A 125 -12.10 -16.72 11.68
CA ASP A 125 -11.00 -17.69 11.69
C ASP A 125 -10.61 -18.10 13.12
N ASP A 126 -9.85 -19.20 13.24
CA ASP A 126 -9.26 -19.68 14.50
C ASP A 126 -7.73 -19.88 14.34
N PRO A 127 -6.88 -19.18 15.12
CA PRO A 127 -7.24 -18.09 16.02
C PRO A 127 -7.63 -16.84 15.25
N ASN A 128 -8.58 -16.08 15.78
CA ASN A 128 -8.95 -14.78 15.24
C ASN A 128 -7.92 -13.71 15.66
N ARG A 129 -7.51 -12.85 14.72
CA ARG A 129 -6.57 -11.74 14.98
C ARG A 129 -7.35 -10.42 14.94
N HIS A 130 -7.47 -9.79 16.11
CA HIS A 130 -8.23 -8.55 16.28
C HIS A 130 -7.37 -7.29 16.40
N ASP A 131 -6.07 -7.44 16.64
CA ASP A 131 -5.14 -6.33 16.88
C ASP A 131 -4.23 -6.09 15.66
N ILE A 132 -4.81 -6.12 14.46
CA ILE A 132 -4.12 -5.86 13.20
C ILE A 132 -4.63 -4.54 12.60
N LEU A 133 -3.75 -3.82 11.92
CA LEU A 133 -4.04 -2.55 11.23
C LEU A 133 -4.29 -2.79 9.74
#